data_AF-A0A9P9D6M0-F1
#
_entry.id   AF-A0A9P9D6M0-F1
#
_cell.length_a   1.000
_cell.length_b   1.000
_cell.length_c   1.000
_cell.angle_alpha   90.00
_cell.angle_beta   90.00
_cell.angle_gamma   90.00
#
_symmetry.space_group_name_H-M   'P 1'
#
loop_
_entity.id
_entity.type
_entity.pdbx_description
1 polymer ?
#
loop_
_entity_poly.entity_id
_entity_poly.type
_entity_poly.pdbx_seq_one_letter_code
_entity_poly.pdbx_strand_id
1 'polypeptide(L)'
;MTSRAPRSVKYFSENSGKQIGGLLMPICETNFNFPLETTVSTQKFSQIIQGLHFSGIETREKAIPKPYEATYEGIFRNGYNNGQDSLAGGRNSFYRWLEDCSSKVYWITGKLGSGKSTLMNFVVHNPLTQKHLQAWAGNLPLLLGLFYFWEAGQDNLQKSREGLIQTLLWQCLQSRPDMIPRVTPGRWTAHHVLHGLETPAPA
;
A
#
# COMPACT_ATOMS: atom_id res chain seq x y z
N MET A 1 -12.63 2.88 27.71
CA MET A 1 -11.54 3.75 27.19
C MET A 1 -11.54 3.65 25.68
N THR A 2 -12.12 4.64 25.00
CA THR A 2 -12.15 4.69 23.53
C THR A 2 -10.77 5.08 23.02
N SER A 3 -9.96 4.09 22.67
CA SER A 3 -8.68 4.30 21.97
C SER A 3 -8.96 5.08 20.69
N ARG A 4 -8.43 6.30 20.61
CA ARG A 4 -8.57 7.18 19.46
C ARG A 4 -7.81 6.54 18.30
N ALA A 5 -8.53 6.11 17.27
CA ALA A 5 -7.96 5.58 16.04
C ALA A 5 -6.78 6.45 15.54
N PRO A 6 -5.64 5.86 15.16
CA PRO A 6 -4.54 6.62 14.59
C PRO A 6 -4.99 7.26 13.27
N ARG A 7 -4.90 8.59 13.19
CA ARG A 7 -5.11 9.37 11.95
C ARG A 7 -3.84 9.47 11.10
N SER A 8 -2.78 8.74 11.46
CA SER A 8 -1.45 8.86 10.88
C SER A 8 -1.24 7.84 9.75
N VAL A 9 -0.57 8.25 8.68
CA VAL A 9 -0.11 7.35 7.62
C VAL A 9 1.32 6.92 7.93
N LYS A 10 1.64 5.64 7.73
CA LYS A 10 2.99 5.10 7.86
C LYS A 10 3.67 5.07 6.51
N TYR A 11 4.87 5.63 6.45
CA TYR A 11 5.67 5.66 5.24
C TYR A 11 6.92 4.84 5.48
N PHE A 12 7.22 3.93 4.55
CA PHE A 12 8.42 3.12 4.61
C PHE A 12 9.19 3.23 3.29
N SER A 13 10.47 3.62 3.36
CA SER A 13 11.27 3.97 2.17
C SER A 13 12.71 3.47 2.24
N GLU A 14 13.30 3.18 1.09
CA GLU A 14 14.70 2.80 0.93
C GLU A 14 15.49 4.02 0.43
N ASN A 15 16.59 4.34 1.10
CA ASN A 15 17.50 5.37 0.63
C ASN A 15 18.62 4.75 -0.22
N SER A 16 18.37 4.57 -1.52
CA SER A 16 19.35 4.04 -2.48
C SER A 16 19.85 5.06 -3.52
N GLY A 17 19.61 6.36 -3.34
CA GLY A 17 19.83 7.35 -4.42
C GLY A 17 18.94 7.13 -5.66
N LYS A 18 18.03 6.15 -5.57
CA LYS A 18 16.97 5.78 -6.50
C LYS A 18 15.78 5.46 -5.59
N GLN A 19 14.81 6.36 -5.56
CA GLN A 19 13.71 6.41 -4.57
C GLN A 19 12.89 5.13 -4.65
N ILE A 20 12.66 4.39 -3.56
CA ILE A 20 11.64 3.32 -3.52
C ILE A 20 10.77 3.59 -2.29
N GLY A 21 9.50 3.96 -2.52
CA GLY A 21 8.57 4.39 -1.48
C GLY A 21 7.35 3.48 -1.38
N GLY A 22 7.21 2.78 -0.26
CA GLY A 22 5.97 2.10 0.14
C GLY A 22 5.11 3.02 1.01
N LEU A 23 3.80 3.01 0.78
CA LEU A 23 2.82 3.81 1.52
C LEU A 23 1.85 2.90 2.27
N LEU A 24 1.88 2.94 3.60
CA LEU A 24 0.92 2.22 4.44
C LEU A 24 -0.08 3.17 5.08
N MET A 25 -1.35 3.05 4.73
CA MET A 25 -2.41 3.90 5.27
C MET A 25 -3.35 3.07 6.17
N PRO A 26 -3.63 3.51 7.41
CA PRO A 26 -4.79 2.98 8.11
C PRO A 26 -6.03 3.64 7.53
N ILE A 27 -7.09 2.87 7.23
CA ILE A 27 -8.35 3.51 6.88
C ILE A 27 -9.02 3.95 8.18
N CYS A 28 -9.28 5.24 8.31
CA CYS A 28 -10.23 5.71 9.31
C CYS A 28 -11.64 5.22 8.91
N GLU A 29 -12.24 4.33 9.71
CA GLU A 29 -13.63 3.93 9.52
C GLU A 29 -14.49 5.19 9.48
N THR A 30 -15.09 5.42 8.34
CA THR A 30 -16.26 6.27 8.24
C THR A 30 -17.38 5.29 7.91
N ASN A 31 -18.08 4.84 8.95
CA ASN A 31 -19.27 4.01 8.82
C ASN A 31 -20.23 4.69 7.84
N PHE A 32 -20.41 4.08 6.68
CA PHE A 32 -21.43 4.50 5.73
C PHE A 32 -22.03 3.24 5.10
N ASN A 33 -23.27 2.96 5.49
CA ASN A 33 -24.13 2.01 4.80
C ASN A 33 -24.62 2.69 3.53
N PHE A 34 -23.95 2.46 2.41
CA PHE A 34 -24.57 2.69 1.11
C PHE A 34 -25.31 1.39 0.73
N PRO A 35 -26.58 1.44 0.31
CA PRO A 35 -27.26 0.25 -0.17
C PRO A 35 -26.54 -0.24 -1.43
N LEU A 36 -25.77 -1.32 -1.30
CA LEU A 36 -25.17 -2.01 -2.43
C LEU A 36 -26.25 -2.86 -3.08
N GLU A 37 -26.91 -2.37 -4.13
CA GLU A 37 -27.61 -3.25 -5.06
C GLU A 37 -26.56 -4.10 -5.79
N THR A 38 -26.53 -5.39 -5.46
CA THR A 38 -25.30 -6.21 -5.37
C THR A 38 -24.69 -6.67 -6.70
N THR A 39 -25.40 -6.61 -7.82
CA THR A 39 -24.89 -7.12 -9.11
C THR A 39 -24.45 -6.00 -10.05
N VAL A 40 -25.27 -4.96 -10.22
CA VAL A 40 -24.95 -3.82 -11.10
C VAL A 40 -23.83 -2.95 -10.53
N SER A 41 -23.72 -2.83 -9.20
CA SER A 41 -22.65 -2.04 -8.56
C SER A 41 -21.26 -2.66 -8.77
N THR A 42 -21.16 -3.99 -8.79
CA THR A 42 -19.87 -4.71 -8.85
C THR A 42 -19.20 -4.60 -10.23
N GLN A 43 -19.98 -4.65 -11.32
CA GLN A 43 -19.47 -4.46 -12.69
C GLN A 43 -19.04 -3.01 -12.95
N LYS A 44 -19.70 -2.03 -12.30
CA LYS A 44 -19.33 -0.61 -12.42
C LYS A 44 -18.00 -0.30 -11.72
N PHE A 45 -17.76 -0.91 -10.57
CA PHE A 45 -16.49 -0.77 -9.86
C PHE A 45 -15.31 -1.32 -10.66
N SER A 46 -15.49 -2.46 -11.35
CA SER A 46 -14.40 -3.08 -12.11
C SER A 46 -13.89 -2.20 -13.25
N GLN A 47 -14.76 -1.46 -13.95
CA GLN A 47 -14.35 -0.59 -15.06
C GLN A 47 -13.51 0.62 -14.59
N ILE A 48 -13.91 1.24 -13.48
CA ILE A 48 -13.14 2.36 -12.90
C ILE A 48 -11.76 1.88 -12.43
N ILE A 49 -11.71 0.70 -11.79
CA ILE A 49 -10.45 0.09 -11.35
C ILE A 49 -9.58 -0.27 -12.57
N GLN A 50 -10.16 -0.86 -13.61
CA GLN A 50 -9.44 -1.20 -14.85
C GLN A 50 -8.85 0.03 -15.53
N GLY A 51 -9.54 1.17 -15.52
CA GLY A 51 -9.02 2.43 -16.05
C GLY A 51 -7.81 3.00 -15.29
N LEU A 52 -7.52 2.50 -14.08
CA LEU A 52 -6.31 2.87 -13.32
C LEU A 52 -5.15 1.89 -13.57
N HIS A 53 -5.40 0.73 -14.16
CA HIS A 53 -4.37 -0.28 -14.40
C HIS A 53 -3.49 0.11 -15.61
N PHE A 54 -2.19 -0.10 -15.50
CA PHE A 54 -1.23 -0.01 -16.61
C PHE A 54 -0.33 -1.25 -16.63
N SER A 55 0.21 -1.61 -17.79
CA SER A 55 0.91 -2.89 -17.99
C SER A 55 2.11 -3.09 -17.07
N GLY A 56 2.78 -2.00 -16.68
CA GLY A 56 3.95 -1.99 -15.82
C GLY A 56 3.69 -2.08 -14.31
N ILE A 57 2.43 -2.08 -13.86
CA ILE A 57 2.07 -1.74 -12.46
C ILE A 57 2.66 -2.69 -11.42
N GLU A 58 2.80 -3.98 -11.73
CA GLU A 58 3.37 -5.01 -10.85
C GLU A 58 4.74 -5.54 -11.32
N THR A 59 5.23 -5.08 -12.48
CA THR A 59 6.38 -5.74 -13.14
C THR A 59 7.63 -5.68 -12.27
N ARG A 60 7.87 -4.54 -11.61
CA ARG A 60 9.07 -4.37 -10.78
C ARG A 60 9.06 -5.29 -9.58
N GLU A 61 7.93 -5.41 -8.90
CA GLU A 61 7.73 -6.28 -7.74
C GLU A 61 7.99 -7.74 -8.12
N LYS A 62 7.36 -8.20 -9.22
CA LYS A 62 7.55 -9.55 -9.77
C LYS A 62 9.01 -9.83 -10.18
N ALA A 63 9.75 -8.81 -10.58
CA ALA A 63 11.17 -8.90 -10.92
C ALA A 63 12.11 -8.88 -9.69
N ILE A 64 11.62 -8.57 -8.48
CA ILE A 64 12.44 -8.69 -7.25
C ILE A 64 12.60 -10.20 -6.95
N PRO A 65 13.84 -10.71 -6.81
CA PRO A 65 14.06 -12.09 -6.44
C PRO A 65 13.38 -12.43 -5.11
N LYS A 66 12.90 -13.66 -4.97
CA LYS A 66 12.35 -14.13 -3.70
C LYS A 66 13.42 -14.05 -2.61
N PRO A 67 13.11 -13.44 -1.45
CA PRO A 67 14.05 -13.37 -0.34
C PRO A 67 14.33 -14.75 0.23
N TYR A 68 15.56 -14.98 0.70
CA TYR A 68 15.86 -16.10 1.59
C TYR A 68 15.46 -15.68 3.02
N GLU A 69 14.44 -16.33 3.58
CA GLU A 69 13.77 -15.88 4.80
C GLU A 69 14.74 -15.74 5.99
N ALA A 70 15.59 -16.73 6.21
CA ALA A 70 16.55 -16.74 7.31
C ALA A 70 17.54 -15.55 7.28
N THR A 71 17.78 -14.95 6.10
CA THR A 71 18.64 -13.76 5.99
C THR A 71 17.99 -12.53 6.62
N TYR A 72 16.67 -12.43 6.57
CA TYR A 72 15.93 -11.21 6.91
C TYR A 72 15.04 -11.35 8.14
N GLU A 73 14.79 -12.56 8.65
CA GLU A 73 14.05 -12.82 9.89
C GLU A 73 14.52 -11.97 11.07
N GLY A 74 15.82 -11.69 11.12
CA GLY A 74 16.42 -10.86 12.16
C GLY A 74 15.73 -9.50 12.34
N ILE A 75 15.17 -8.90 11.28
CA ILE A 75 14.52 -7.58 11.38
C ILE A 75 13.30 -7.56 12.32
N PHE A 76 12.66 -8.71 12.53
CA PHE A 76 11.54 -8.87 13.46
C PHE A 76 11.97 -9.31 14.86
N ARG A 77 13.25 -9.65 15.07
CA ARG A 77 13.77 -10.06 16.38
C ARG A 77 14.07 -8.83 17.25
N ASN A 78 13.71 -8.93 18.52
CA ASN A 78 14.09 -7.92 19.51
C ASN A 78 15.63 -7.84 19.61
N GLY A 79 16.22 -6.67 19.33
CA GLY A 79 17.65 -6.43 19.43
C GLY A 79 18.51 -6.69 18.17
N TYR A 80 17.93 -6.76 16.97
CA TYR A 80 18.72 -6.86 15.74
C TYR A 80 19.47 -5.56 15.42
N ASN A 81 20.75 -5.53 15.81
CA ASN A 81 21.71 -4.49 15.45
C ASN A 81 22.84 -5.15 14.64
N ASN A 82 22.71 -5.18 13.31
CA ASN A 82 23.85 -5.52 12.46
C ASN A 82 24.73 -4.27 12.27
N GLY A 83 25.65 -4.05 13.22
CA GLY A 83 26.83 -3.20 13.04
C GLY A 83 26.68 -1.75 13.47
N GLN A 84 27.28 -1.45 14.63
CA GLN A 84 27.91 -0.17 14.96
C GLN A 84 27.00 1.06 15.09
N ASP A 85 25.90 0.92 15.83
CA ASP A 85 25.32 2.06 16.56
C ASP A 85 24.75 1.58 17.90
N SER A 86 25.64 1.04 18.73
CA SER A 86 25.36 0.58 20.10
C SER A 86 24.96 1.71 21.07
N LEU A 87 24.76 2.93 20.57
CA LEU A 87 24.32 4.10 21.33
C LEU A 87 22.83 4.45 21.12
N ALA A 88 22.15 3.83 20.14
CA ALA A 88 20.71 3.96 19.93
C ALA A 88 19.94 2.73 20.46
N GLY A 89 20.03 2.49 21.77
CA GLY A 89 19.33 1.41 22.45
C GLY A 89 17.83 1.36 22.12
N GLY A 90 17.37 0.21 21.62
CA GLY A 90 15.96 -0.23 21.61
C GLY A 90 14.93 0.60 20.82
N ARG A 91 15.27 1.78 20.27
CA ARG A 91 14.30 2.69 19.64
C ARG A 91 14.12 2.53 18.13
N ASN A 92 15.00 1.79 17.46
CA ASN A 92 14.99 1.62 15.99
C ASN A 92 14.48 0.25 15.52
N SER A 93 13.81 -0.51 16.39
CA SER A 93 13.30 -1.83 16.02
C SER A 93 12.11 -1.69 15.06
N PHE A 94 12.20 -2.36 13.90
CA PHE A 94 11.19 -2.30 12.84
C PHE A 94 9.77 -2.61 13.34
N TYR A 95 9.59 -3.68 14.13
CA TYR A 95 8.26 -4.03 14.65
C TYR A 95 7.70 -2.96 15.62
N ARG A 96 8.55 -2.31 16.43
CA ARG A 96 8.13 -1.20 17.29
C ARG A 96 7.70 -0.01 16.46
N TRP A 97 8.43 0.28 15.39
CA TRP A 97 8.03 1.32 14.45
C TRP A 97 6.70 0.97 13.77
N LEU A 98 6.43 -0.30 13.43
CA LEU A 98 5.13 -0.72 12.89
C LEU A 98 3.98 -0.48 13.87
N GLU A 99 4.21 -0.65 15.18
CA GLU A 99 3.19 -0.46 16.22
C GLU A 99 3.03 1.01 16.67
N ASP A 100 4.01 1.87 16.41
CA ASP A 100 4.08 3.24 16.92
C ASP A 100 3.01 4.17 16.31
N CYS A 101 2.36 5.03 17.09
CA CYS A 101 1.30 5.93 16.57
C CYS A 101 1.81 7.14 15.77
N SER A 102 3.12 7.37 15.68
CA SER A 102 3.71 8.53 14.98
C SER A 102 3.71 8.38 13.46
N SER A 103 3.66 9.53 12.78
CA SER A 103 3.79 9.62 11.31
C SER A 103 5.25 9.59 10.82
N LYS A 104 6.15 8.96 11.58
CA LYS A 104 7.58 8.92 11.23
C LYS A 104 7.83 7.98 10.06
N VAL A 105 8.65 8.43 9.11
CA VAL A 105 9.14 7.59 8.03
C VAL A 105 10.21 6.63 8.57
N TYR A 106 10.11 5.34 8.25
CA TYR A 106 11.20 4.39 8.50
C TYR A 106 12.07 4.27 7.25
N TRP A 107 13.38 4.34 7.43
CA TRP A 107 14.35 4.32 6.35
C TRP A 107 15.15 3.02 6.40
N ILE A 108 15.11 2.23 5.33
CA ILE A 108 16.10 1.16 5.12
C ILE A 108 17.26 1.74 4.30
N THR A 109 18.44 1.72 4.89
CA THR A 109 19.68 2.23 4.29
C THR A 109 20.69 1.10 4.13
N GLY A 110 21.65 1.27 3.23
CA GLY A 110 22.69 0.27 2.99
C GLY A 110 23.35 0.44 1.62
N LYS A 111 24.43 -0.33 1.40
CA LYS A 111 25.24 -0.24 0.19
C LYS A 111 24.44 -0.62 -1.06
N LEU A 112 24.90 -0.16 -2.23
CA LEU A 112 24.36 -0.61 -3.51
C LEU A 112 24.54 -2.13 -3.63
N GLY A 113 23.52 -2.85 -4.10
CA GLY A 113 23.56 -4.30 -4.24
C GLY A 113 23.41 -5.10 -2.93
N SER A 114 23.23 -4.48 -1.76
CA SER A 114 23.10 -5.20 -0.48
C SER A 114 21.75 -5.91 -0.26
N GLY A 115 20.93 -6.06 -1.30
CA GLY A 115 19.63 -6.74 -1.22
C GLY A 115 18.51 -5.93 -0.54
N LYS A 116 18.59 -4.59 -0.50
CA LYS A 116 17.59 -3.75 0.17
C LYS A 116 16.18 -3.87 -0.41
N SER A 117 16.04 -3.85 -1.75
CA SER A 117 14.73 -4.05 -2.37
C SER A 117 14.18 -5.47 -2.12
N THR A 118 15.07 -6.46 -1.99
CA THR A 118 14.71 -7.82 -1.59
C THR A 118 14.24 -7.87 -0.13
N LEU A 119 14.91 -7.15 0.78
CA LEU A 119 14.46 -6.97 2.16
C LEU A 119 13.13 -6.23 2.23
N MET A 120 12.92 -5.17 1.43
CA MET A 120 11.63 -4.49 1.33
C MET A 120 10.52 -5.45 0.90
N ASN A 121 10.77 -6.22 -0.16
CA ASN A 121 9.82 -7.22 -0.64
C ASN A 121 9.53 -8.30 0.42
N PHE A 122 10.55 -8.71 1.18
CA PHE A 122 10.39 -9.62 2.31
C PHE A 122 9.48 -9.04 3.38
N VAL A 123 9.75 -7.82 3.87
CA VAL A 123 9.01 -7.26 5.00
C VAL A 123 7.56 -6.97 4.63
N VAL A 124 7.26 -6.45 3.44
CA VAL A 124 5.88 -6.10 3.08
C VAL A 124 4.98 -7.33 2.90
N HIS A 125 5.56 -8.47 2.52
CA HIS A 125 4.85 -9.75 2.38
C HIS A 125 4.92 -10.63 3.64
N ASN A 126 5.67 -10.21 4.67
CA ASN A 126 5.80 -11.01 5.89
C ASN A 126 4.51 -10.89 6.74
N PRO A 127 3.91 -12.02 7.18
CA PRO A 127 2.72 -12.00 8.03
C PRO A 127 2.89 -11.21 9.35
N LEU A 128 4.11 -11.14 9.89
CA LEU A 128 4.40 -10.35 11.09
C LEU A 128 4.21 -8.86 10.85
N THR A 129 4.51 -8.37 9.65
CA THR A 129 4.28 -6.96 9.30
C THR A 129 2.81 -6.63 9.40
N GLN A 130 1.94 -7.43 8.78
CA GLN A 130 0.49 -7.26 8.86
C GLN A 130 -0.01 -7.35 10.30
N LYS A 131 0.50 -8.31 11.09
CA LYS A 131 0.16 -8.45 12.51
C LYS A 131 0.47 -7.19 13.33
N HIS A 132 1.69 -6.65 13.20
CA HIS A 132 2.10 -5.46 13.95
C HIS A 132 1.36 -4.19 13.47
N LEU A 133 1.10 -4.07 12.18
CA LEU A 133 0.27 -3.00 11.65
C LEU A 133 -1.17 -3.09 12.11
N GLN A 134 -1.72 -4.30 12.27
CA GLN A 134 -3.07 -4.46 12.79
C GLN A 134 -3.15 -4.04 14.26
N ALA A 135 -2.11 -4.34 15.04
CA ALA A 135 -2.00 -3.87 16.41
C ALA A 135 -2.01 -2.35 16.48
N TRP A 136 -1.30 -1.68 15.55
CA TRP A 136 -1.35 -0.22 15.42
C TRP A 136 -2.71 0.31 14.98
N ALA A 137 -3.33 -0.27 13.95
CA ALA A 137 -4.63 0.16 13.45
C ALA A 137 -5.79 -0.10 14.43
N GLY A 138 -5.59 -1.01 15.40
CA GLY A 138 -6.62 -1.43 16.34
C GLY A 138 -7.74 -2.18 15.62
N ASN A 139 -8.96 -1.67 15.74
CA ASN A 139 -10.13 -2.29 15.10
C ASN A 139 -10.35 -1.83 13.65
N LEU A 140 -9.53 -0.90 13.16
CA LEU A 140 -9.70 -0.35 11.82
C LEU A 140 -9.18 -1.31 10.74
N PRO A 141 -9.81 -1.31 9.54
CA PRO A 141 -9.28 -2.03 8.40
C PRO A 141 -7.99 -1.38 7.89
N LEU A 142 -7.04 -2.23 7.50
CA LEU A 142 -5.76 -1.83 6.93
C LEU A 142 -5.81 -1.76 5.41
N LEU A 143 -5.19 -0.73 4.82
CA LEU A 143 -4.81 -0.72 3.41
C LEU A 143 -3.29 -0.67 3.27
N LEU A 144 -2.77 -1.64 2.53
CA LEU A 144 -1.37 -1.71 2.17
C LEU A 144 -1.20 -1.27 0.72
N GLY A 145 -0.46 -0.18 0.52
CA GLY A 145 -0.08 0.33 -0.79
C GLY A 145 1.41 0.17 -1.06
N LEU A 146 1.76 -0.48 -2.16
CA LEU A 146 3.13 -0.79 -2.56
C LEU A 146 3.42 -0.17 -3.91
N PHE A 147 4.53 0.56 -4.00
CA PHE A 147 5.04 1.04 -5.27
C PHE A 147 6.56 0.93 -5.29
N TYR A 148 7.06 0.44 -6.42
CA TYR A 148 8.49 0.28 -6.63
C TYR A 148 8.91 1.12 -7.83
N PHE A 149 9.62 2.22 -7.58
CA PHE A 149 10.19 2.96 -8.70
C PHE A 149 11.20 2.08 -9.42
N TRP A 150 11.13 2.11 -10.74
CA TRP A 150 12.01 1.33 -11.60
C TRP A 150 12.52 2.16 -12.77
N GLU A 151 13.72 2.70 -12.61
CA GLU A 151 14.38 3.51 -13.65
C GLU A 151 14.62 2.76 -14.96
N ALA A 152 14.86 1.45 -14.89
CA ALA A 152 15.03 0.59 -16.06
C ALA A 152 13.68 0.11 -16.64
N GLY A 153 12.57 0.54 -16.05
CA GLY A 153 11.23 0.28 -16.54
C GLY A 153 10.99 0.94 -17.90
N GLN A 154 10.31 0.22 -18.80
CA GLN A 154 9.95 0.74 -20.13
C GLN A 154 8.79 1.73 -20.04
N ASP A 155 7.93 1.58 -19.04
CA ASP A 155 6.79 2.47 -18.81
C ASP A 155 7.22 3.65 -17.94
N ASN A 156 6.96 4.88 -18.40
CA ASN A 156 7.27 6.09 -17.66
C ASN A 156 6.51 6.18 -16.33
N LEU A 157 5.36 5.53 -16.20
CA LEU A 157 4.62 5.45 -14.94
C LEU A 157 5.41 4.73 -13.85
N GLN A 158 6.29 3.78 -14.20
CA GLN A 158 7.12 3.07 -13.21
C GLN A 158 8.18 3.95 -12.55
N LYS A 159 8.41 5.17 -13.04
CA LYS A 159 9.41 6.11 -12.50
C LYS A 159 8.83 7.50 -12.21
N SER A 160 7.52 7.68 -12.32
CA SER A 160 6.86 8.97 -12.15
C SER A 160 6.01 9.03 -10.88
N ARG A 161 5.79 10.26 -10.40
CA ARG A 161 4.82 10.52 -9.33
C ARG A 161 3.40 10.13 -9.72
N GLU A 162 3.06 10.28 -11.00
CA GLU A 162 1.76 9.88 -11.53
C GLU A 162 1.53 8.38 -11.37
N GLY A 163 2.51 7.56 -11.76
CA GLY A 163 2.40 6.10 -11.59
C GLY A 163 2.38 5.67 -10.12
N LEU A 164 3.09 6.36 -9.22
CA LEU A 164 2.97 6.16 -7.78
C LEU A 164 1.52 6.36 -7.32
N ILE A 165 0.91 7.51 -7.63
CA ILE A 165 -0.45 7.84 -7.21
C ILE A 165 -1.45 6.86 -7.83
N GLN A 166 -1.31 6.59 -9.13
CA GLN A 166 -2.18 5.70 -9.89
C GLN A 166 -2.12 4.27 -9.35
N THR A 167 -0.92 3.76 -9.03
CA THR A 167 -0.74 2.42 -8.46
C THR A 167 -1.38 2.31 -7.08
N LEU A 168 -1.14 3.29 -6.21
CA LEU A 168 -1.71 3.30 -4.87
C LEU A 168 -3.24 3.39 -4.90
N LEU A 169 -3.80 4.22 -5.78
CA LEU A 169 -5.24 4.30 -5.99
C LEU A 169 -5.80 2.98 -6.51
N TRP A 170 -5.14 2.36 -7.49
CA TRP A 170 -5.53 1.07 -8.03
C TRP A 170 -5.58 -0.01 -6.94
N GLN A 171 -4.52 -0.16 -6.14
CA GLN A 171 -4.45 -1.13 -5.03
C GLN A 171 -5.51 -0.87 -3.94
N CYS A 172 -5.69 0.40 -3.55
CA CYS A 172 -6.68 0.77 -2.54
C CYS A 172 -8.10 0.47 -3.00
N LEU A 173 -8.46 0.85 -4.22
CA LEU A 173 -9.82 0.65 -4.76
C LEU A 173 -10.09 -0.82 -5.13
N GLN A 174 -9.05 -1.59 -5.47
CA GLN A 174 -9.18 -3.05 -5.62
C GLN A 174 -9.48 -3.73 -4.28
N SER A 175 -8.86 -3.25 -3.19
CA SER A 175 -9.10 -3.77 -1.84
C SER A 175 -10.41 -3.29 -1.22
N ARG A 176 -10.83 -2.05 -1.54
CA ARG A 176 -12.05 -1.41 -1.03
C ARG A 176 -12.84 -0.71 -2.15
N PRO A 177 -13.54 -1.48 -3.00
CA PRO A 177 -14.34 -0.92 -4.10
C PRO A 177 -15.46 0.01 -3.62
N ASP A 178 -15.93 -0.17 -2.37
CA ASP A 178 -16.92 0.68 -1.71
C ASP A 178 -16.47 2.15 -1.58
N MET A 179 -15.16 2.42 -1.69
CA MET A 179 -14.62 3.78 -1.64
C MET A 179 -14.71 4.54 -2.97
N ILE A 180 -14.98 3.86 -4.10
CA ILE A 180 -15.00 4.44 -5.45
C ILE A 180 -15.95 5.66 -5.57
N PRO A 181 -17.20 5.62 -5.05
CA PRO A 181 -18.10 6.76 -5.12
C PRO A 181 -17.58 8.01 -4.40
N ARG A 182 -16.71 7.84 -3.39
CA ARG A 182 -16.12 8.94 -2.61
C ARG A 182 -14.82 9.47 -3.21
N VAL A 183 -13.95 8.59 -3.68
CA VAL A 183 -12.62 8.98 -4.20
C VAL A 183 -12.75 9.52 -5.62
N THR A 184 -13.72 9.04 -6.39
CA THR A 184 -13.91 9.41 -7.80
C THR A 184 -15.37 9.78 -8.11
N PRO A 185 -15.97 10.74 -7.38
CA PRO A 185 -17.41 11.03 -7.50
C PRO A 185 -17.78 11.44 -8.93
N GLY A 186 -16.94 12.25 -9.61
CA GLY A 186 -17.19 12.65 -11.00
C GLY A 186 -17.17 11.47 -11.98
N ARG A 187 -16.21 10.54 -11.86
CA ARG A 187 -16.15 9.34 -12.71
C ARG A 187 -17.29 8.38 -12.41
N TRP A 188 -17.63 8.22 -11.13
CA TRP A 188 -18.77 7.42 -10.69
C TRP A 188 -20.10 7.94 -11.24
N THR A 189 -20.35 9.26 -11.11
CA THR A 189 -21.56 9.90 -11.63
C THR A 189 -21.62 9.87 -13.16
N ALA A 190 -20.53 10.20 -13.85
CA ALA A 190 -20.48 10.12 -15.31
C ALA A 190 -20.77 8.70 -15.81
N HIS A 191 -20.21 7.69 -15.13
CA HIS A 191 -20.50 6.29 -15.41
C HIS A 191 -21.97 5.94 -15.16
N HIS A 192 -22.56 6.41 -14.05
CA HIS A 192 -23.98 6.24 -13.76
C HIS A 192 -24.90 6.89 -14.79
N VAL A 193 -24.58 8.10 -15.25
CA VAL A 193 -25.40 8.83 -16.23
C VAL A 193 -25.30 8.19 -17.61
N LEU A 194 -24.10 7.80 -18.04
CA LEU A 194 -23.88 7.20 -19.36
C LEU A 194 -24.46 5.79 -19.47
N HIS A 195 -24.39 4.98 -18.41
CA HIS A 195 -24.90 3.60 -18.41
C HIS A 195 -26.32 3.46 -17.81
N GLY A 196 -26.89 4.53 -17.26
CA GLY A 196 -28.30 4.58 -16.82
C GLY A 196 -29.29 4.89 -17.95
N LEU A 197 -28.79 5.17 -19.17
CA LEU A 197 -29.58 5.41 -20.37
C LEU A 197 -29.74 4.16 -21.25
N GLU A 198 -29.31 2.97 -20.78
CA GLU A 198 -29.69 1.71 -21.41
C GLU A 198 -31.19 1.48 -21.21
N THR A 199 -31.98 2.03 -22.13
CA THR A 199 -33.43 1.85 -22.22
C THR A 199 -33.79 0.36 -22.23
N PRO A 200 -34.83 -0.07 -21.51
CA PRO A 200 -35.32 -1.44 -21.60
C PRO A 200 -35.70 -1.74 -23.06
N ALA A 201 -35.31 -2.92 -23.53
CA ALA A 201 -35.63 -3.39 -24.88
C ALA A 201 -37.15 -3.28 -25.13
N PRO A 202 -37.58 -2.82 -26.33
CA PRO A 202 -39.00 -2.79 -26.65
C PRO A 202 -39.58 -4.21 -26.60
N ALA A 203 -40.74 -4.32 -25.97
CA ALA A 203 -41.47 -5.54 -25.66
C ALA A 203 -41.78 -6.42 -26.88
#